data_AF-A0A966IYS1-F1
#
_entry.id   AF-A0A966IYS1-F1
#
_cell.length_a   1.000
_cell.length_b   1.000
_cell.length_c   1.000
_cell.angle_alpha   90.00
_cell.angle_beta   90.00
_cell.angle_gamma   90.00
#
_symmetry.space_group_name_H-M   'P 1'
#
loop_
_entity.id
_entity.type
_entity.pdbx_description
1 polymer ?
#
loop_
_entity_poly.entity_id
_entity_poly.type
_entity_poly.pdbx_seq_one_letter_code
_entity_poly.pdbx_strand_id
1 'polypeptide(L)'
;MSTHFFSSLVRWLVLATVLGLVGCASGPNAVARDPLEPLNRSIYGFNEALDSSVIRPVARTYQEVTPSPIRTGIGNFFANLADVWSTLNNALQLKPAQTLETGARVVVNSVVGILGVFDVATSLKLERHPEDFGQTLGYWGVPSGPYVVLPLLGPSTLRDGASLPVDTKGNLVRHLARAADEAADAFVRRLSAELLEVVKNDRSLKTGDVQRIAAVVDARVMPHLNFRRMTASAVGPAWRQATPEQQARLQDEFKALLVRTYAGALGQVKDQTIQVKPLRAAADETEVLVRSEIRGGPEPIQLDYRLEKTPGQGWGWKIYNLNVMGVWLVDTYRTQFGQEINARGLDGLIASLSDRNKPGTRP
;
A
#
# COMPACT_ATOMS: atom_id res chain seq x y z
N MET A 1 -19.74 30.34 14.40
CA MET A 1 -20.52 29.58 13.39
C MET A 1 -19.79 28.26 13.16
N SER A 2 -20.42 27.14 13.53
CA SER A 2 -19.76 25.84 13.73
C SER A 2 -19.25 25.22 12.42
N THR A 3 -18.04 24.65 12.44
CA THR A 3 -17.38 23.89 11.35
C THR A 3 -18.23 22.73 10.82
N HIS A 4 -19.21 22.27 11.60
CA HIS A 4 -20.20 21.27 11.17
C HIS A 4 -21.19 21.81 10.12
N PHE A 5 -21.50 23.11 10.14
CA PHE A 5 -22.40 23.72 9.17
C PHE A 5 -21.73 23.84 7.78
N PHE A 6 -20.44 24.18 7.77
CA PHE A 6 -19.67 24.33 6.54
C PHE A 6 -19.42 22.98 5.86
N SER A 7 -19.13 21.91 6.62
CA SER A 7 -18.95 20.57 6.05
C SER A 7 -20.26 19.95 5.54
N SER A 8 -21.39 20.25 6.19
CA SER A 8 -22.72 19.85 5.72
C SER A 8 -23.06 20.56 4.40
N LEU A 9 -22.87 21.88 4.34
CA LEU A 9 -23.17 22.68 3.14
C LEU A 9 -22.35 22.24 1.92
N VAL A 10 -21.05 21.95 2.11
CA VAL A 10 -20.18 21.46 1.04
C VAL A 10 -20.63 20.07 0.53
N ARG A 11 -21.08 19.18 1.42
CA ARG A 11 -21.63 17.87 1.02
C ARG A 11 -22.92 18.02 0.20
N TRP A 12 -23.81 18.92 0.60
CA TRP A 12 -25.04 19.19 -0.14
C TRP A 12 -24.79 19.89 -1.48
N LEU A 13 -23.81 20.79 -1.54
CA LEU A 13 -23.39 21.42 -2.79
C LEU A 13 -22.76 20.41 -3.76
N VAL A 14 -21.88 19.52 -3.28
CA VAL A 14 -21.31 18.45 -4.13
C VAL A 14 -22.40 17.50 -4.62
N LEU A 15 -23.33 17.10 -3.75
CA LEU A 15 -24.46 16.24 -4.13
C LEU A 15 -25.37 16.92 -5.15
N ALA A 16 -25.68 18.21 -4.97
CA ALA A 16 -26.47 19.00 -5.91
C ALA A 16 -25.75 19.23 -7.25
N THR A 17 -24.43 19.37 -7.24
CA THR A 17 -23.62 19.51 -8.47
C THR A 17 -23.57 18.20 -9.24
N VAL A 18 -23.43 17.06 -8.53
CA VAL A 18 -23.50 15.71 -9.15
C VAL A 18 -24.90 15.45 -9.72
N LEU A 19 -25.97 15.79 -8.99
CA LEU A 19 -27.36 15.67 -9.47
C LEU A 19 -27.67 16.61 -10.64
N GLY A 20 -27.12 17.82 -10.64
CA GLY A 20 -27.27 18.79 -11.74
C GLY A 20 -26.57 18.37 -13.03
N LEU A 21 -25.44 17.67 -12.92
CA LEU A 21 -24.72 17.11 -14.07
C LEU A 21 -25.45 15.92 -14.70
N VAL A 22 -26.21 15.14 -13.93
CA VAL A 22 -27.05 14.04 -14.45
C VAL A 22 -28.20 14.58 -15.31
N GLY A 23 -28.77 15.74 -14.95
CA GLY A 23 -29.84 16.38 -15.72
C GLY A 23 -29.45 16.83 -17.13
N CYS A 24 -28.15 17.03 -17.39
CA CYS A 24 -27.63 17.40 -18.71
C CYS A 24 -27.16 16.21 -19.55
N ALA A 25 -27.15 14.99 -19.00
CA ALA A 25 -26.60 13.80 -19.65
C ALA A 25 -27.63 12.98 -20.45
N SER A 26 -28.93 13.18 -20.21
CA SER A 26 -30.02 12.56 -20.97
C SER A 26 -30.36 13.41 -22.20
N GLY A 27 -29.73 13.10 -23.33
CA GLY A 27 -30.01 13.73 -24.63
C GLY A 27 -31.37 13.31 -25.22
N PRO A 28 -31.87 14.02 -26.25
CA PRO A 28 -33.19 13.78 -26.86
C PRO A 28 -33.37 12.40 -27.52
N ASN A 29 -32.31 11.59 -27.62
CA ASN A 29 -32.31 10.24 -28.22
C ASN A 29 -31.94 9.14 -27.20
N ALA A 30 -32.05 9.40 -25.89
CA ALA A 30 -31.69 8.44 -24.86
C ALA A 30 -32.48 7.12 -24.98
N VAL A 31 -31.77 6.00 -25.17
CA VAL A 31 -32.36 4.66 -25.16
C VAL A 31 -32.77 4.34 -23.73
N ALA A 32 -33.99 3.84 -23.50
CA ALA A 32 -34.52 3.56 -22.15
C ALA A 32 -33.60 2.68 -21.27
N ARG A 33 -32.74 1.86 -21.90
CA ARG A 33 -31.77 0.99 -21.24
C ARG A 33 -30.40 1.64 -20.98
N ASP A 34 -30.02 2.69 -21.72
CA ASP A 34 -28.80 3.48 -21.52
C ASP A 34 -29.08 5.00 -21.59
N PRO A 35 -29.68 5.59 -20.54
CA PRO A 35 -30.00 7.02 -20.50
C PRO A 35 -28.77 7.93 -20.44
N LEU A 36 -27.59 7.35 -20.15
CA LEU A 36 -26.33 8.05 -19.93
C LEU A 36 -25.33 7.77 -21.06
N GLU A 37 -25.80 7.37 -22.23
CA GLU A 37 -24.97 6.95 -23.37
C GLU A 37 -23.82 7.93 -23.69
N PRO A 38 -24.00 9.26 -23.74
CA PRO A 38 -22.90 10.18 -24.04
C PRO A 38 -21.77 10.10 -23.00
N LEU A 39 -22.13 10.04 -21.72
CA LEU A 39 -21.19 9.88 -20.61
C LEU A 39 -20.52 8.51 -20.65
N ASN A 40 -21.30 7.46 -20.86
CA ASN A 40 -20.83 6.08 -20.91
C ASN A 40 -19.83 5.87 -22.06
N ARG A 41 -20.11 6.42 -23.24
CA ARG A 41 -19.16 6.41 -24.39
C ARG A 41 -17.88 7.16 -24.09
N SER A 42 -17.96 8.32 -23.45
CA SER A 42 -16.77 9.09 -23.08
C SER A 42 -15.87 8.34 -22.10
N ILE A 43 -16.46 7.75 -21.06
CA ILE A 43 -15.71 6.97 -20.06
C ILE A 43 -15.18 5.68 -20.69
N TYR A 44 -15.96 5.02 -21.56
CA TYR A 44 -15.50 3.86 -22.32
C TYR A 44 -14.26 4.20 -23.17
N GLY A 45 -14.27 5.35 -23.86
CA GLY A 45 -13.10 5.82 -24.63
C GLY A 45 -11.87 6.06 -23.75
N PHE A 46 -12.04 6.64 -22.56
CA PHE A 46 -10.96 6.76 -21.57
C PHE A 46 -10.44 5.40 -21.12
N ASN A 47 -11.33 4.47 -20.77
CA ASN A 47 -10.96 3.11 -20.35
C ASN A 47 -10.21 2.36 -21.45
N GLU A 48 -10.64 2.46 -22.70
CA GLU A 48 -9.98 1.81 -23.84
C GLU A 48 -8.62 2.44 -24.16
N ALA A 49 -8.49 3.77 -24.04
CA ALA A 49 -7.20 4.45 -24.19
C ALA A 49 -6.21 4.00 -23.11
N LEU A 50 -6.66 3.88 -21.86
CA LEU A 50 -5.84 3.36 -20.77
C LEU A 50 -5.50 1.88 -20.95
N ASP A 51 -6.48 1.06 -21.37
CA ASP A 51 -6.26 -0.37 -21.60
C ASP A 51 -5.20 -0.59 -22.68
N SER A 52 -5.38 0.06 -23.84
CA SER A 52 -4.46 -0.07 -24.97
C SER A 52 -3.07 0.51 -24.69
N SER A 53 -2.96 1.60 -23.94
CA SER A 53 -1.69 2.31 -23.72
C SER A 53 -0.91 1.81 -22.50
N VAL A 54 -1.59 1.25 -21.51
CA VAL A 54 -0.99 0.90 -20.21
C VAL A 54 -1.32 -0.54 -19.80
N ILE A 55 -2.60 -0.89 -19.66
CA ILE A 55 -2.99 -2.16 -19.04
C ILE A 55 -2.58 -3.35 -19.91
N ARG A 56 -2.92 -3.34 -21.20
CA ARG A 56 -2.66 -4.43 -22.15
C ARG A 56 -1.16 -4.64 -22.40
N PRO A 57 -0.33 -3.59 -22.61
CA PRO A 57 1.12 -3.77 -22.65
C PRO A 57 1.67 -4.40 -21.37
N VAL A 58 1.30 -3.91 -20.19
CA VAL A 58 1.75 -4.46 -18.90
C VAL A 58 1.29 -5.91 -18.73
N ALA A 59 0.04 -6.21 -19.08
CA ALA A 59 -0.49 -7.57 -19.01
C ALA A 59 0.26 -8.53 -19.94
N ARG A 60 0.63 -8.09 -21.15
CA ARG A 60 1.46 -8.89 -22.08
C ARG A 60 2.85 -9.12 -21.51
N THR A 61 3.52 -8.09 -21.00
CA THR A 61 4.83 -8.27 -20.35
C THR A 61 4.75 -9.22 -19.17
N TYR A 62 3.73 -9.09 -18.30
CA TYR A 62 3.49 -10.02 -17.19
C TYR A 62 3.28 -11.45 -17.70
N GLN A 63 2.54 -11.62 -18.80
CA GLN A 63 2.33 -12.91 -19.45
C GLN A 63 3.63 -13.49 -20.04
N GLU A 64 4.50 -12.67 -20.60
CA GLU A 64 5.75 -13.09 -21.22
C GLU A 64 6.80 -13.49 -20.16
N VAL A 65 6.94 -12.72 -19.09
CA VAL A 65 7.99 -12.94 -18.07
C VAL A 65 7.60 -13.96 -17.00
N THR A 66 6.30 -14.22 -16.82
CA THR A 66 5.80 -15.12 -15.78
C THR A 66 5.35 -16.44 -16.39
N PRO A 67 5.99 -17.57 -16.06
CA PRO A 67 5.57 -18.90 -16.52
C PRO A 67 4.11 -19.22 -16.18
N SER A 68 3.46 -19.97 -17.08
CA SER A 68 2.04 -20.33 -16.95
C SER A 68 1.65 -20.90 -15.57
N PRO A 69 2.41 -21.85 -14.96
CA PRO A 69 2.06 -22.39 -13.64
C PRO A 69 2.00 -21.33 -12.54
N ILE A 70 2.91 -20.35 -12.58
CA ILE A 70 2.98 -19.27 -11.59
C ILE A 70 1.81 -18.30 -11.79
N ARG A 71 1.50 -17.92 -13.04
CA ARG A 71 0.34 -17.06 -13.34
C ARG A 71 -0.98 -17.71 -12.92
N THR A 72 -1.15 -18.99 -13.22
CA THR A 72 -2.33 -19.76 -12.83
C THR A 72 -2.42 -19.84 -11.31
N GLY A 73 -1.31 -20.10 -10.61
CA GLY A 73 -1.29 -20.11 -9.15
C GLY A 73 -1.69 -18.77 -8.52
N ILE A 74 -1.20 -17.66 -9.08
CA ILE A 74 -1.57 -16.31 -8.65
C ILE A 74 -3.06 -16.04 -8.91
N GLY A 75 -3.56 -16.41 -10.09
CA GLY A 75 -4.98 -16.29 -10.45
C GLY A 75 -5.88 -17.09 -9.52
N ASN A 76 -5.50 -18.33 -9.21
CA ASN A 76 -6.22 -19.21 -8.28
C ASN A 76 -6.23 -18.65 -6.85
N PHE A 77 -5.10 -18.11 -6.39
CA PHE A 77 -5.01 -17.51 -5.07
C PHE A 77 -5.98 -16.33 -4.91
N PHE A 78 -6.00 -15.40 -5.88
CA PHE A 78 -6.94 -14.28 -5.83
C PHE A 78 -8.38 -14.72 -6.05
N ALA A 79 -8.61 -15.74 -6.88
CA ALA A 79 -9.93 -16.36 -7.03
C ALA A 79 -10.45 -16.92 -5.69
N ASN A 80 -9.63 -17.70 -4.98
CA ASN A 80 -9.96 -18.26 -3.66
C ASN A 80 -10.28 -17.16 -2.64
N LEU A 81 -9.54 -16.05 -2.68
CA LEU A 81 -9.77 -14.91 -1.80
C LEU A 81 -11.07 -14.15 -2.13
N ALA A 82 -11.39 -14.01 -3.42
CA ALA A 82 -12.67 -13.45 -3.85
C ALA A 82 -13.86 -14.35 -3.44
N ASP A 83 -13.66 -15.67 -3.45
CA ASP A 83 -14.70 -16.65 -3.09
C ASP A 83 -15.12 -16.53 -1.61
N VAL A 84 -14.28 -15.98 -0.74
CA VAL A 84 -14.67 -15.63 0.65
C VAL A 84 -15.82 -14.62 0.63
N TRP A 85 -15.68 -13.55 -0.16
CA TRP A 85 -16.72 -12.51 -0.27
C TRP A 85 -17.96 -13.05 -0.98
N SER A 86 -17.79 -13.88 -2.01
CA SER A 86 -18.91 -14.50 -2.69
C SER A 86 -19.63 -15.52 -1.81
N THR A 87 -18.96 -16.23 -0.91
CA THR A 87 -19.61 -17.12 0.08
C THR A 87 -20.55 -16.33 0.99
N LEU A 88 -20.09 -15.18 1.48
CA LEU A 88 -20.90 -14.29 2.31
C LEU A 88 -22.12 -13.74 1.53
N ASN A 89 -21.93 -13.31 0.28
CA ASN A 89 -23.04 -12.81 -0.54
C ASN A 89 -24.03 -13.91 -0.91
N ASN A 90 -23.58 -15.11 -1.26
CA ASN A 90 -24.47 -16.27 -1.45
C ASN A 90 -25.29 -16.56 -0.18
N ALA A 91 -24.69 -16.46 1.00
CA ALA A 91 -25.40 -16.65 2.27
C ALA A 91 -26.45 -15.56 2.51
N LEU A 92 -26.09 -14.29 2.26
CA LEU A 92 -26.99 -13.14 2.36
C LEU A 92 -28.14 -13.19 1.35
N GLN A 93 -27.94 -13.87 0.22
CA GLN A 93 -28.95 -14.13 -0.80
C GLN A 93 -29.77 -15.40 -0.55
N LEU A 94 -29.61 -16.05 0.62
CA LEU A 94 -30.32 -17.28 0.98
C LEU A 94 -30.18 -18.39 -0.07
N LYS A 95 -28.98 -18.53 -0.66
CA LYS A 95 -28.60 -19.53 -1.65
C LYS A 95 -27.80 -20.67 -0.98
N PRO A 96 -28.43 -21.64 -0.27
CA PRO A 96 -27.72 -22.58 0.59
C PRO A 96 -26.76 -23.50 -0.17
N ALA A 97 -27.16 -24.00 -1.35
CA ALA A 97 -26.30 -24.86 -2.15
C ALA A 97 -25.04 -24.14 -2.61
N GLN A 98 -25.19 -22.94 -3.18
CA GLN A 98 -24.09 -22.11 -3.67
C GLN A 98 -23.16 -21.63 -2.54
N THR A 99 -23.75 -21.32 -1.37
CA THR A 99 -22.98 -20.96 -0.16
C THR A 99 -22.10 -22.11 0.29
N LEU A 100 -22.67 -23.32 0.38
CA LEU A 100 -21.94 -24.51 0.81
C LEU A 100 -20.86 -24.90 -0.20
N GLU A 101 -21.16 -24.90 -1.50
CA GLU A 101 -20.18 -25.21 -2.54
C GLU A 101 -19.04 -24.19 -2.58
N THR A 102 -19.35 -22.89 -2.63
CA THR A 102 -18.32 -21.83 -2.66
C THR A 102 -17.50 -21.80 -1.37
N GLY A 103 -18.15 -21.97 -0.21
CA GLY A 103 -17.46 -22.07 1.08
C GLY A 103 -16.57 -23.31 1.18
N ALA A 104 -17.03 -24.46 0.67
CA ALA A 104 -16.22 -25.67 0.60
C ALA A 104 -15.02 -25.48 -0.33
N ARG A 105 -15.18 -24.80 -1.48
CA ARG A 105 -14.06 -24.43 -2.35
C ARG A 105 -13.01 -23.62 -1.59
N VAL A 106 -13.43 -22.57 -0.86
CA VAL A 106 -12.53 -21.73 -0.06
C VAL A 106 -11.74 -22.57 0.93
N VAL A 107 -12.39 -23.48 1.66
CA VAL A 107 -11.73 -24.33 2.66
C VAL A 107 -10.75 -25.28 2.00
N VAL A 108 -11.18 -26.03 0.97
CA VAL A 108 -10.35 -27.01 0.27
C VAL A 108 -9.13 -26.34 -0.35
N ASN A 109 -9.32 -25.24 -1.07
CA ASN A 109 -8.24 -24.54 -1.75
C ASN A 109 -7.30 -23.86 -0.75
N SER A 110 -7.81 -23.34 0.38
CA SER A 110 -6.95 -22.74 1.40
C SER A 110 -6.09 -23.77 2.15
N VAL A 111 -6.65 -24.93 2.46
CA VAL A 111 -5.98 -25.97 3.28
C VAL A 111 -5.15 -26.91 2.40
N VAL A 112 -5.78 -27.56 1.42
CA VAL A 112 -5.14 -28.55 0.55
C VAL A 112 -4.45 -27.85 -0.62
N GLY A 113 -5.07 -26.80 -1.15
CA GLY A 113 -4.56 -26.03 -2.27
C GLY A 113 -3.48 -25.01 -1.92
N ILE A 114 -2.94 -25.03 -0.70
CA ILE A 114 -1.90 -24.10 -0.21
C ILE A 114 -2.33 -22.63 -0.38
N LEU A 115 -3.23 -22.17 0.50
CA LEU A 115 -3.82 -20.82 0.49
C LEU A 115 -4.58 -20.46 -0.81
N GLY A 116 -4.87 -21.44 -1.64
CA GLY A 116 -5.58 -21.28 -2.91
C GLY A 116 -4.67 -21.17 -4.13
N VAL A 117 -3.36 -21.39 -4.02
CA VAL A 117 -2.45 -21.45 -5.17
C VAL A 117 -2.82 -22.61 -6.11
N PHE A 118 -3.23 -23.74 -5.55
CA PHE A 118 -3.71 -24.90 -6.29
C PHE A 118 -5.23 -25.02 -6.17
N ASP A 119 -5.95 -25.00 -7.29
CA ASP A 119 -7.41 -25.17 -7.31
C ASP A 119 -7.80 -26.66 -7.27
N VAL A 120 -7.65 -27.26 -6.10
CA VAL A 120 -8.00 -28.67 -5.84
C VAL A 120 -9.51 -28.86 -5.84
N ALA A 121 -10.27 -27.84 -5.45
CA ALA A 121 -11.72 -27.91 -5.33
C ALA A 121 -12.42 -28.17 -6.68
N THR A 122 -11.86 -27.69 -7.79
CA THR A 122 -12.34 -28.01 -9.14
C THR A 122 -12.26 -29.51 -9.46
N SER A 123 -11.20 -30.20 -9.02
CA SER A 123 -11.08 -31.65 -9.18
C SER A 123 -12.13 -32.42 -8.35
N LEU A 124 -12.66 -31.82 -7.29
CA LEU A 124 -13.74 -32.35 -6.47
C LEU A 124 -15.14 -32.01 -7.01
N LYS A 125 -15.23 -31.38 -8.19
CA LYS A 125 -16.49 -30.92 -8.81
C LYS A 125 -17.28 -29.91 -7.96
N LEU A 126 -16.61 -29.18 -7.08
CA LEU A 126 -17.24 -28.06 -6.40
C LEU A 126 -17.34 -26.90 -7.38
N GLU A 127 -18.55 -26.46 -7.73
CA GLU A 127 -18.73 -25.35 -8.67
C GLU A 127 -18.49 -24.00 -7.99
N ARG A 128 -18.01 -23.04 -8.78
CA ARG A 128 -17.72 -21.68 -8.30
C ARG A 128 -18.92 -20.78 -8.60
N HIS A 129 -19.43 -20.08 -7.59
CA HIS A 129 -20.56 -19.17 -7.71
C HIS A 129 -20.17 -17.74 -7.31
N PRO A 130 -19.58 -16.94 -8.22
CA PRO A 130 -19.18 -15.57 -7.93
C PRO A 130 -20.41 -14.70 -7.65
N GLU A 131 -20.39 -14.02 -6.52
CA GLU A 131 -21.42 -13.07 -6.09
C GLU A 131 -20.78 -11.79 -5.51
N ASP A 132 -21.44 -10.65 -5.73
CA ASP A 132 -21.11 -9.35 -5.14
C ASP A 132 -22.30 -8.73 -4.37
N PHE A 133 -22.05 -7.61 -3.71
CA PHE A 133 -23.08 -6.96 -2.89
C PHE A 133 -24.18 -6.31 -3.72
N GLY A 134 -23.89 -5.88 -4.95
CA GLY A 134 -24.89 -5.36 -5.89
C GLY A 134 -25.92 -6.43 -6.23
N GLN A 135 -25.48 -7.65 -6.53
CA GLN A 135 -26.34 -8.80 -6.74
C GLN A 135 -27.14 -9.16 -5.48
N THR A 136 -26.53 -9.07 -4.30
CA THR A 136 -27.24 -9.25 -3.02
C THR A 136 -28.38 -8.25 -2.86
N LEU A 137 -28.14 -6.96 -3.11
CA LEU A 137 -29.20 -5.95 -3.11
C LEU A 137 -30.30 -6.27 -4.15
N GLY A 138 -29.90 -6.80 -5.31
CA GLY A 138 -30.82 -7.29 -6.33
C GLY A 138 -31.75 -8.41 -5.85
N TYR A 139 -31.21 -9.39 -5.12
CA TYR A 139 -32.00 -10.46 -4.50
C TYR A 139 -33.07 -9.90 -3.55
N TRP A 140 -32.73 -8.86 -2.79
CA TRP A 140 -33.64 -8.18 -1.87
C TRP A 140 -34.54 -7.12 -2.53
N GLY A 141 -34.59 -7.08 -3.87
CA GLY A 141 -35.55 -6.26 -4.62
C GLY A 141 -35.06 -4.87 -5.02
N VAL A 142 -33.78 -4.53 -4.79
CA VAL A 142 -33.22 -3.27 -5.29
C VAL A 142 -32.99 -3.38 -6.81
N PRO A 143 -33.68 -2.56 -7.62
CA PRO A 143 -33.52 -2.62 -9.08
C PRO A 143 -32.10 -2.23 -9.48
N SER A 144 -31.63 -2.74 -10.63
CA SER A 144 -30.29 -2.42 -11.15
C SER A 144 -30.10 -0.92 -11.41
N GLY A 145 -31.18 -0.22 -11.75
CA GLY A 145 -31.12 1.15 -12.26
C GLY A 145 -30.52 1.20 -13.67
N PRO A 146 -30.21 2.41 -14.17
CA PRO A 146 -29.66 2.60 -15.50
C PRO A 146 -28.26 1.99 -15.65
N TYR A 147 -27.92 1.65 -16.90
CA TYR A 147 -26.56 1.25 -17.27
C TYR A 147 -25.58 2.41 -17.10
N VAL A 148 -24.42 2.12 -16.52
CA VAL A 148 -23.34 3.08 -16.32
C VAL A 148 -22.00 2.44 -16.65
N VAL A 149 -21.09 3.19 -17.26
CA VAL A 149 -19.69 2.80 -17.43
C VAL A 149 -18.87 3.54 -16.40
N LEU A 150 -18.09 2.81 -15.61
CA LEU A 150 -17.26 3.37 -14.56
C LEU A 150 -15.81 3.51 -15.06
N PRO A 151 -15.11 4.60 -14.70
CA PRO A 151 -13.70 4.74 -15.01
C PRO A 151 -12.92 3.57 -14.40
N LEU A 152 -11.99 3.00 -15.17
CA LEU A 152 -11.13 1.85 -14.84
C LEU A 152 -11.85 0.51 -14.68
N LEU A 153 -13.08 0.50 -14.17
CA LEU A 153 -13.82 -0.71 -13.81
C LEU A 153 -14.73 -1.23 -14.93
N GLY A 154 -15.12 -0.37 -15.87
CA GLY A 154 -15.90 -0.75 -17.05
C GLY A 154 -17.41 -0.76 -16.84
N PRO A 155 -18.15 -1.52 -17.67
CA PRO A 155 -19.61 -1.62 -17.65
C PRO A 155 -20.19 -2.05 -16.30
N SER A 156 -21.26 -1.40 -15.85
CA SER A 156 -21.96 -1.68 -14.59
C SER A 156 -23.42 -1.18 -14.63
N THR A 157 -24.09 -1.25 -13.48
CA THR A 157 -25.42 -0.67 -13.26
C THR A 157 -25.36 0.34 -12.12
N LEU A 158 -26.31 1.27 -12.01
CA LEU A 158 -26.31 2.25 -10.93
C LEU A 158 -26.24 1.59 -9.54
N ARG A 159 -26.96 0.48 -9.35
CA ARG A 159 -26.95 -0.31 -8.12
C ARG A 159 -25.56 -0.88 -7.84
N ASP A 160 -24.96 -1.55 -8.82
CA ASP A 160 -23.67 -2.22 -8.62
C ASP A 160 -22.54 -1.17 -8.48
N GLY A 161 -22.65 -0.02 -9.16
CA GLY A 161 -21.79 1.14 -8.96
C GLY A 161 -21.89 1.72 -7.55
N ALA A 162 -23.10 1.80 -7.00
CA ALA A 162 -23.34 2.26 -5.63
C ALA A 162 -22.93 1.23 -4.57
N SER A 163 -22.89 -0.07 -4.90
CA SER A 163 -22.41 -1.14 -4.01
C SER A 163 -20.89 -1.20 -3.92
N LEU A 164 -20.16 -0.63 -4.89
CA LEU A 164 -18.70 -0.69 -4.96
C LEU A 164 -17.96 -0.34 -3.67
N PRO A 165 -18.33 0.68 -2.86
CA PRO A 165 -17.65 0.95 -1.60
C PRO A 165 -17.76 -0.21 -0.60
N VAL A 166 -18.90 -0.91 -0.59
CA VAL A 166 -19.12 -2.10 0.25
C VAL A 166 -18.33 -3.26 -0.30
N ASP A 167 -18.41 -3.53 -1.61
CA ASP A 167 -17.61 -4.58 -2.25
C ASP A 167 -16.12 -4.35 -2.07
N THR A 168 -15.66 -3.11 -2.07
CA THR A 168 -14.25 -2.81 -1.85
C THR A 168 -13.83 -3.01 -0.40
N LYS A 169 -14.74 -2.83 0.56
CA LYS A 169 -14.48 -3.10 1.98
C LYS A 169 -14.60 -4.59 2.34
N GLY A 170 -15.47 -5.31 1.66
CA GLY A 170 -15.74 -6.72 1.93
C GLY A 170 -14.87 -7.69 1.14
N ASN A 171 -14.49 -7.33 -0.08
CA ASN A 171 -13.68 -8.17 -0.95
C ASN A 171 -12.18 -7.97 -0.66
N LEU A 172 -11.56 -8.96 -0.03
CA LEU A 172 -10.14 -8.94 0.34
C LEU A 172 -9.22 -8.77 -0.87
N VAL A 173 -9.60 -9.23 -2.07
CA VAL A 173 -8.81 -9.01 -3.30
C VAL A 173 -8.68 -7.52 -3.61
N ARG A 174 -9.77 -6.76 -3.47
CA ARG A 174 -9.75 -5.32 -3.75
C ARG A 174 -8.94 -4.54 -2.70
N HIS A 175 -8.89 -5.01 -1.46
CA HIS A 175 -7.98 -4.48 -0.44
C HIS A 175 -6.52 -4.76 -0.76
N LEU A 176 -6.19 -5.99 -1.14
CA LEU A 176 -4.82 -6.35 -1.53
C LEU A 176 -4.38 -5.63 -2.81
N ALA A 177 -5.27 -5.46 -3.79
CA ALA A 177 -5.01 -4.68 -4.99
C ALA A 177 -4.72 -3.21 -4.66
N ARG A 178 -5.52 -2.59 -3.77
CA ARG A 178 -5.24 -1.21 -3.29
C ARG A 178 -3.96 -1.09 -2.47
N ALA A 179 -3.60 -2.13 -1.70
CA ALA A 179 -2.33 -2.19 -1.01
C ALA A 179 -1.14 -2.40 -1.97
N ALA A 180 -1.38 -2.96 -3.16
CA ALA A 180 -0.37 -3.14 -4.21
C ALA A 180 -0.20 -1.92 -5.13
N ASP A 181 -1.19 -1.02 -5.19
CA ASP A 181 -1.26 0.13 -6.10
C ASP A 181 -1.05 1.51 -5.44
N GLU A 182 -0.68 1.58 -4.16
CA GLU A 182 -0.37 2.87 -3.55
C GLU A 182 0.86 3.48 -4.22
N ALA A 183 0.73 4.69 -4.76
CA ALA A 183 1.86 5.43 -5.32
C ALA A 183 2.90 5.73 -4.22
N ALA A 184 4.19 5.69 -4.55
CA ALA A 184 5.25 5.81 -3.54
C ALA A 184 5.20 7.15 -2.77
N ASP A 185 4.79 8.24 -3.43
CA ASP A 185 4.59 9.54 -2.78
C ASP A 185 3.36 9.58 -1.87
N ALA A 186 2.27 8.91 -2.24
CA ALA A 186 1.12 8.72 -1.38
C ALA A 186 1.49 7.90 -0.13
N PHE A 187 2.23 6.81 -0.31
CA PHE A 187 2.76 5.98 0.77
C PHE A 187 3.62 6.80 1.74
N VAL A 188 4.62 7.54 1.24
CA VAL A 188 5.48 8.39 2.09
C VAL A 188 4.66 9.48 2.79
N ARG A 189 3.73 10.13 2.09
CA ARG A 189 2.87 11.17 2.68
C ARG A 189 2.06 10.62 3.86
N ARG A 190 1.44 9.46 3.68
CA ARG A 190 0.63 8.80 4.70
C ARG A 190 1.47 8.36 5.89
N LEU A 191 2.56 7.63 5.64
CA LEU A 191 3.45 7.14 6.70
C LEU A 191 4.03 8.30 7.52
N SER A 192 4.53 9.34 6.84
CA SER A 192 5.10 10.51 7.53
C SER A 192 4.05 11.28 8.31
N ALA A 193 2.83 11.43 7.80
CA ALA A 193 1.74 12.08 8.54
C ALA A 193 1.35 11.29 9.79
N GLU A 194 1.23 9.96 9.68
CA GLU A 194 0.93 9.07 10.82
C GLU A 194 2.01 9.17 11.90
N LEU A 195 3.30 9.05 11.51
CA LEU A 195 4.41 9.13 12.46
C LEU A 195 4.50 10.50 13.13
N LEU A 196 4.23 11.58 12.38
CA LEU A 196 4.23 12.94 12.91
C LEU A 196 3.12 13.14 13.96
N GLU A 197 1.93 12.58 13.71
CA GLU A 197 0.84 12.58 14.69
C GLU A 197 1.17 11.74 15.93
N VAL A 198 1.84 10.59 15.77
CA VAL A 198 2.32 9.80 16.92
C VAL A 198 3.30 10.61 17.77
N VAL A 199 4.28 11.28 17.16
CA VAL A 199 5.23 12.13 17.88
C VAL A 199 4.55 13.32 18.56
N LYS A 200 3.56 13.94 17.90
CA LYS A 200 2.80 15.05 18.49
C LYS A 200 2.01 14.63 19.73
N ASN A 201 1.44 13.43 19.73
CA ASN A 201 0.53 12.96 20.77
C ASN A 201 1.23 12.16 21.88
N ASP A 202 2.47 11.69 21.67
CA ASP A 202 3.22 10.94 22.67
C ASP A 202 4.27 11.83 23.36
N ARG A 203 3.99 12.23 24.61
CA ARG A 203 4.90 13.07 25.41
C ARG A 203 6.25 12.42 25.65
N SER A 204 6.31 11.08 25.76
CA SER A 204 7.57 10.38 26.04
C SER A 204 8.52 10.41 24.83
N LEU A 205 7.98 10.40 23.61
CA LEU A 205 8.77 10.64 22.39
C LEU A 205 9.34 12.07 22.38
N LYS A 206 8.54 13.06 22.81
CA LYS A 206 8.97 14.47 22.88
C LYS A 206 10.04 14.72 23.94
N THR A 207 10.05 13.95 25.03
CA THR A 207 11.08 14.05 26.07
C THR A 207 12.36 13.27 25.71
N GLY A 208 12.42 12.62 24.55
CA GLY A 208 13.59 11.87 24.11
C GLY A 208 13.75 10.51 24.82
N ASP A 209 12.65 9.89 25.27
CA ASP A 209 12.69 8.55 25.86
C ASP A 209 13.10 7.52 24.80
N VAL A 210 14.37 7.12 24.82
CA VAL A 210 14.97 6.22 23.84
C VAL A 210 14.27 4.86 23.81
N GLN A 211 13.79 4.35 24.96
CA GLN A 211 13.11 3.05 25.00
C GLN A 211 11.75 3.12 24.32
N ARG A 212 10.98 4.19 24.59
CA ARG A 212 9.72 4.43 23.89
C ARG A 212 9.95 4.61 22.40
N ILE A 213 10.94 5.43 22.02
CA ILE A 213 11.25 5.70 20.61
C ILE A 213 11.61 4.41 19.90
N ALA A 214 12.46 3.57 20.50
CA ALA A 214 12.79 2.26 19.96
C ALA A 214 11.54 1.38 19.74
N ALA A 215 10.64 1.32 20.71
CA ALA A 215 9.39 0.56 20.59
C ALA A 215 8.47 1.08 19.47
N VAL A 216 8.38 2.40 19.31
CA VAL A 216 7.59 3.01 18.22
C VAL A 216 8.25 2.75 16.86
N VAL A 217 9.58 2.84 16.78
CA VAL A 217 10.34 2.50 15.56
C VAL A 217 10.10 1.05 15.17
N ASP A 218 10.20 0.12 16.12
CA ASP A 218 9.97 -1.31 15.85
C ASP A 218 8.55 -1.60 15.39
N ALA A 219 7.54 -0.98 16.01
CA ALA A 219 6.14 -1.23 15.69
C ALA A 219 5.64 -0.49 14.43
N ARG A 220 6.14 0.73 14.16
CA ARG A 220 5.55 1.65 13.17
C ARG A 220 6.48 2.00 12.02
N VAL A 221 7.79 1.82 12.16
CA VAL A 221 8.76 2.19 11.11
C VAL A 221 9.36 0.94 10.47
N MET A 222 9.83 -0.01 11.28
CA MET A 222 10.52 -1.21 10.79
C MET A 222 9.73 -2.04 9.75
N PRO A 223 8.39 -2.21 9.85
CA PRO A 223 7.62 -2.92 8.83
C PRO A 223 7.70 -2.28 7.43
N HIS A 224 8.04 -0.99 7.37
CA HIS A 224 8.10 -0.18 6.15
C HIS A 224 9.52 0.02 5.62
N LEU A 225 10.53 -0.50 6.32
CA LEU A 225 11.92 -0.43 5.90
C LEU A 225 12.39 -1.77 5.33
N ASN A 226 13.21 -1.72 4.29
CA ASN A 226 14.12 -2.82 4.00
C ASN A 226 15.44 -2.57 4.73
N PHE A 227 15.41 -2.75 6.05
CA PHE A 227 16.54 -2.44 6.91
C PHE A 227 17.74 -3.35 6.62
N ARG A 228 17.50 -4.61 6.22
CA ARG A 228 18.56 -5.51 5.75
C ARG A 228 19.31 -4.93 4.55
N ARG A 229 18.59 -4.43 3.53
CA ARG A 229 19.20 -3.79 2.36
C ARG A 229 19.94 -2.50 2.75
N MET A 230 19.38 -1.71 3.65
CA MET A 230 20.02 -0.50 4.18
C MET A 230 21.35 -0.81 4.86
N THR A 231 21.37 -1.75 5.81
CA THR A 231 22.58 -2.19 6.53
C THR A 231 23.59 -2.81 5.58
N ALA A 232 23.16 -3.69 4.67
CA ALA A 232 24.04 -4.28 3.65
C ALA A 232 24.69 -3.21 2.77
N SER A 233 23.93 -2.18 2.39
CA SER A 233 24.44 -1.08 1.58
C SER A 233 25.43 -0.19 2.33
N ALA A 234 25.26 -0.03 3.64
CA ALA A 234 26.20 0.70 4.50
C ALA A 234 27.46 -0.13 4.79
N VAL A 235 27.35 -1.43 5.05
CA VAL A 235 28.52 -2.31 5.28
C VAL A 235 29.32 -2.52 3.98
N GLY A 236 28.67 -2.46 2.82
CA GLY A 236 29.32 -2.56 1.52
C GLY A 236 29.74 -4.01 1.19
N PRO A 237 30.82 -4.21 0.41
CA PRO A 237 31.21 -5.55 -0.07
C PRO A 237 31.42 -6.60 1.02
N ALA A 238 31.88 -6.15 2.20
CA ALA A 238 32.11 -7.02 3.37
C ALA A 238 30.83 -7.72 3.84
N TRP A 239 29.64 -7.18 3.56
CA TRP A 239 28.36 -7.81 3.92
C TRP A 239 28.21 -9.23 3.37
N ARG A 240 28.76 -9.50 2.16
CA ARG A 240 28.69 -10.82 1.54
C ARG A 240 29.52 -11.88 2.27
N GLN A 241 30.48 -11.45 3.08
CA GLN A 241 31.37 -12.32 3.86
C GLN A 241 30.90 -12.48 5.30
N ALA A 242 29.93 -11.66 5.75
CA ALA A 242 29.41 -11.70 7.11
C ALA A 242 28.55 -12.94 7.34
N THR A 243 28.73 -13.61 8.48
CA THR A 243 27.88 -14.74 8.89
C THR A 243 26.44 -14.26 9.19
N PRO A 244 25.43 -15.15 9.19
CA PRO A 244 24.06 -14.78 9.57
C PRO A 244 23.98 -14.07 10.93
N GLU A 245 24.77 -14.51 11.91
CA GLU A 245 24.85 -13.92 13.25
C GLU A 245 25.46 -12.51 13.19
N GLN A 246 26.53 -12.31 12.43
CA GLN A 246 27.11 -10.99 12.22
C GLN A 246 26.14 -10.05 11.48
N GLN A 247 25.41 -10.55 10.48
CA GLN A 247 24.39 -9.77 9.78
C GLN A 247 23.24 -9.34 10.70
N ALA A 248 22.79 -10.23 11.59
CA ALA A 248 21.78 -9.90 12.60
C ALA A 248 22.31 -8.84 13.57
N ARG A 249 23.51 -9.04 14.14
CA ARG A 249 24.12 -8.07 15.05
C ARG A 249 24.37 -6.70 14.42
N LEU A 250 24.85 -6.66 13.18
CA LEU A 250 25.04 -5.40 12.44
C LEU A 250 23.72 -4.66 12.25
N GLN A 251 22.62 -5.38 11.97
CA GLN A 251 21.30 -4.75 11.89
C GLN A 251 20.86 -4.21 13.25
N ASP A 252 20.97 -5.00 14.32
CA ASP A 252 20.53 -4.56 15.65
C ASP A 252 21.32 -3.34 16.14
N GLU A 253 22.65 -3.38 16.02
CA GLU A 253 23.54 -2.32 16.46
C GLU A 253 23.40 -1.06 15.60
N PHE A 254 23.23 -1.21 14.29
CA PHE A 254 23.00 -0.05 13.42
C PHE A 254 21.63 0.60 13.68
N LYS A 255 20.58 -0.22 13.90
CA LYS A 255 19.25 0.29 14.29
C LYS A 255 19.32 1.08 15.58
N ALA A 256 19.97 0.52 16.61
CA ALA A 256 20.14 1.18 17.90
C ALA A 256 20.89 2.52 17.77
N LEU A 257 21.94 2.56 16.95
CA LEU A 257 22.70 3.79 16.68
C LEU A 257 21.81 4.87 16.06
N LEU A 258 21.04 4.53 15.03
CA LEU A 258 20.14 5.47 14.35
C LEU A 258 19.05 5.99 15.30
N VAL A 259 18.40 5.10 16.05
CA VAL A 259 17.40 5.49 17.04
C VAL A 259 17.97 6.51 18.03
N ARG A 260 19.16 6.26 18.56
CA ARG A 260 19.83 7.17 19.51
C ARG A 260 20.24 8.49 18.87
N THR A 261 20.78 8.45 17.66
CA THR A 261 21.26 9.63 16.92
C THR A 261 20.10 10.60 16.65
N TYR A 262 18.93 10.08 16.29
CA TYR A 262 17.78 10.90 15.90
C TYR A 262 16.73 11.11 17.01
N ALA A 263 16.83 10.40 18.13
CA ALA A 263 15.90 10.53 19.26
C ALA A 263 15.72 11.98 19.73
N GLY A 264 16.83 12.73 19.83
CA GLY A 264 16.81 14.12 20.28
C GLY A 264 16.05 15.07 19.33
N ALA A 265 15.98 14.75 18.04
CA ALA A 265 15.27 15.57 17.05
C ALA A 265 13.74 15.50 17.24
N LEU A 266 13.21 14.40 17.79
CA LEU A 266 11.77 14.23 18.01
C LEU A 266 11.22 15.22 19.04
N GLY A 267 12.05 15.67 20.00
CA GLY A 267 11.66 16.71 20.96
C GLY A 267 11.46 18.10 20.34
N GLN A 268 11.98 18.34 19.13
CA GLN A 268 11.80 19.60 18.40
C GLN A 268 10.49 19.62 17.59
N VAL A 269 9.75 18.52 17.56
CA VAL A 269 8.48 18.42 16.84
C VAL A 269 7.35 19.07 17.65
N LYS A 270 6.81 20.16 17.09
CA LYS A 270 5.64 20.93 17.49
C LYS A 270 4.58 20.82 16.39
N ASP A 271 4.33 21.90 15.67
CA ASP A 271 3.26 22.03 14.67
C ASP A 271 3.75 21.78 13.25
N GLN A 272 4.88 21.10 13.09
CA GLN A 272 5.41 20.83 11.76
C GLN A 272 4.41 19.99 10.94
N THR A 273 4.55 20.11 9.62
CA THR A 273 3.81 19.38 8.60
C THR A 273 4.77 18.82 7.57
N ILE A 274 4.42 17.70 6.94
CA ILE A 274 5.21 17.10 5.87
C ILE A 274 4.65 17.52 4.51
N GLN A 275 5.50 18.04 3.64
CA GLN A 275 5.17 18.32 2.24
C GLN A 275 5.95 17.39 1.33
N VAL A 276 5.25 16.40 0.76
CA VAL A 276 5.81 15.53 -0.29
C VAL A 276 5.66 16.23 -1.64
N LYS A 277 6.78 16.35 -2.37
CA LYS A 277 6.84 16.94 -3.71
C LYS A 277 6.29 15.95 -4.75
N PRO A 278 5.74 16.43 -5.87
CA PRO A 278 5.22 15.56 -6.92
C PRO A 278 6.28 14.55 -7.39
N LEU A 279 5.92 13.27 -7.37
CA LEU A 279 6.76 12.20 -7.88
C LEU A 279 6.75 12.22 -9.40
N ARG A 280 7.93 12.14 -10.00
CA ARG A 280 8.11 11.90 -11.44
C ARG A 280 8.90 10.60 -11.57
N ALA A 281 8.17 9.48 -11.58
CA ALA A 281 8.73 8.15 -11.77
C ALA A 281 7.99 7.46 -12.93
N ALA A 282 8.69 6.61 -13.66
CA ALA A 282 8.05 5.78 -14.68
C ALA A 282 7.20 4.67 -14.03
N ALA A 283 6.17 4.17 -14.73
CA ALA A 283 5.25 3.18 -14.17
C ALA A 283 5.90 1.82 -13.86
N ASP A 284 6.97 1.49 -14.59
CA ASP A 284 7.78 0.27 -14.45
C ASP A 284 8.99 0.44 -13.51
N GLU A 285 9.21 1.64 -12.98
CA GLU A 285 10.34 1.92 -12.11
C GLU A 285 10.18 1.16 -10.78
N THR A 286 11.11 0.23 -10.52
CA THR A 286 11.12 -0.60 -9.32
C THR A 286 11.81 0.08 -8.14
N GLU A 287 12.53 1.17 -8.39
CA GLU A 287 13.14 2.02 -7.37
C GLU A 287 12.84 3.47 -7.65
N VAL A 288 12.39 4.21 -6.64
CA VAL A 288 11.95 5.60 -6.83
C VAL A 288 12.50 6.52 -5.74
N LEU A 289 12.75 7.77 -6.12
CA LEU A 289 13.12 8.84 -5.20
C LEU A 289 11.91 9.71 -4.90
N VAL A 290 11.38 9.61 -3.68
CA VAL A 290 10.34 10.51 -3.20
C VAL A 290 10.99 11.65 -2.44
N ARG A 291 10.76 12.88 -2.90
CA ARG A 291 11.30 14.09 -2.28
C ARG A 291 10.29 14.70 -1.32
N SER A 292 10.73 15.12 -0.15
CA SER A 292 9.86 15.79 0.81
C SER A 292 10.60 16.80 1.69
N GLU A 293 9.82 17.64 2.35
CA GLU A 293 10.32 18.61 3.31
C GLU A 293 9.36 18.75 4.51
N ILE A 294 9.93 18.83 5.70
CA ILE A 294 9.21 19.14 6.93
C ILE A 294 9.16 20.67 7.06
N ARG A 295 7.97 21.24 7.15
CA ARG A 295 7.70 22.69 7.27
C ARG A 295 7.09 23.03 8.62
N GLY A 296 7.22 24.27 9.06
CA GLY A 296 6.69 24.76 10.35
C GLY A 296 7.78 25.16 11.36
N GLY A 297 9.05 25.02 11.01
CA GLY A 297 10.19 25.65 11.68
C GLY A 297 10.70 26.88 10.92
N PRO A 298 11.77 27.53 11.41
CA PRO A 298 12.39 28.69 10.74
C PRO A 298 12.91 28.35 9.34
N GLU A 299 13.38 27.13 9.12
CA GLU A 299 13.82 26.62 7.82
C GLU A 299 13.16 25.27 7.51
N PRO A 300 12.77 25.00 6.24
CA PRO A 300 12.30 23.69 5.83
C PRO A 300 13.40 22.63 5.94
N ILE A 301 13.09 21.49 6.56
CA ILE A 301 14.04 20.38 6.70
C ILE A 301 13.80 19.41 5.56
N GLN A 302 14.79 19.23 4.68
CA GLN A 302 14.72 18.25 3.59
C GLN A 302 14.79 16.82 4.15
N LEU A 303 13.84 15.98 3.72
CA LEU A 303 13.75 14.58 4.07
C LEU A 303 13.33 13.77 2.83
N ASP A 304 14.29 13.21 2.11
CA ASP A 304 14.00 12.41 0.91
C ASP A 304 14.16 10.92 1.17
N TYR A 305 13.49 10.10 0.36
CA TYR A 305 13.39 8.65 0.55
C TYR A 305 13.75 7.94 -0.75
N ARG A 306 14.62 6.94 -0.68
CA ARG A 306 14.72 5.92 -1.75
C ARG A 306 13.87 4.73 -1.35
N LEU A 307 12.94 4.39 -2.22
CA LEU A 307 12.03 3.27 -2.05
C LEU A 307 12.30 2.23 -3.12
N GLU A 308 12.06 0.98 -2.77
CA GLU A 308 11.98 -0.12 -3.71
C GLU A 308 10.57 -0.72 -3.68
N LYS A 309 10.10 -1.14 -4.84
CA LYS A 309 8.83 -1.82 -4.99
C LYS A 309 8.97 -3.24 -4.47
N THR A 310 8.13 -3.63 -3.53
CA THR A 310 8.05 -5.00 -2.99
C THR A 310 6.63 -5.53 -3.15
N PRO A 311 6.23 -5.88 -4.39
CA PRO A 311 4.89 -6.41 -4.64
C PRO A 311 4.59 -7.61 -3.72
N GLY A 312 3.40 -7.64 -3.13
CA GLY A 312 2.98 -8.71 -2.23
C GLY A 312 3.51 -8.62 -0.79
N GLN A 313 4.26 -7.57 -0.43
CA GLN A 313 4.67 -7.30 0.97
C GLN A 313 4.13 -5.94 1.43
N GLY A 314 3.33 -5.92 2.49
CA GLY A 314 2.81 -4.69 3.08
C GLY A 314 2.04 -3.82 2.07
N TRP A 315 2.48 -2.56 1.90
CA TRP A 315 1.89 -1.57 1.00
C TRP A 315 2.57 -1.51 -0.38
N GLY A 316 3.28 -2.57 -0.78
CA GLY A 316 3.94 -2.63 -2.09
C GLY A 316 5.24 -1.81 -2.20
N TRP A 317 5.62 -1.06 -1.16
CA TRP A 317 6.86 -0.28 -1.10
C TRP A 317 7.61 -0.48 0.22
N LYS A 318 8.94 -0.45 0.15
CA LYS A 318 9.83 -0.36 1.31
C LYS A 318 10.89 0.72 1.11
N ILE A 319 11.13 1.50 2.16
CA ILE A 319 12.23 2.49 2.17
C ILE A 319 13.54 1.76 2.46
N TYR A 320 14.55 1.99 1.65
CA TYR A 320 15.88 1.40 1.84
C TYR A 320 16.98 2.43 2.09
N ASN A 321 16.71 3.72 1.89
CA ASN A 321 17.63 4.82 2.22
C ASN A 321 16.86 6.13 2.49
N LEU A 322 17.45 6.97 3.34
CA LEU A 322 16.90 8.26 3.75
C LEU A 322 17.94 9.36 3.51
N ASN A 323 17.49 10.51 3.06
CA ASN A 323 18.27 11.73 2.97
C ASN A 323 17.79 12.68 4.05
N VAL A 324 18.70 13.18 4.88
CA VAL A 324 18.39 14.21 5.88
C VAL A 324 19.28 15.41 5.57
N MET A 325 18.67 16.57 5.30
CA MET A 325 19.39 17.82 5.02
C MET A 325 20.43 17.72 3.89
N GLY A 326 20.10 17.00 2.83
CA GLY A 326 20.98 16.81 1.66
C GLY A 326 21.95 15.63 1.79
N VAL A 327 22.01 14.97 2.95
CA VAL A 327 22.95 13.87 3.20
C VAL A 327 22.23 12.52 3.23
N TRP A 328 22.65 11.58 2.39
CA TRP A 328 22.14 10.20 2.38
C TRP A 328 22.78 9.37 3.49
N LEU A 329 21.95 8.80 4.38
CA LEU A 329 22.43 8.05 5.55
C LEU A 329 23.35 6.90 5.16
N VAL A 330 22.91 6.08 4.19
CA VAL A 330 23.68 4.91 3.75
C VAL A 330 25.05 5.32 3.21
N ASP A 331 25.16 6.44 2.51
CA ASP A 331 26.43 6.90 1.92
C ASP A 331 27.38 7.37 3.02
N THR A 332 26.87 8.12 4.01
CA THR A 332 27.62 8.55 5.19
C THR A 332 28.15 7.37 5.99
N TYR A 333 27.26 6.43 6.35
CA TYR A 333 27.66 5.27 7.14
C TYR A 333 28.53 4.30 6.35
N ARG A 334 28.40 4.22 5.01
CA ARG A 334 29.33 3.42 4.19
C ARG A 334 30.76 3.88 4.31
N THR A 335 31.00 5.19 4.26
CA THR A 335 32.35 5.72 4.45
C THR A 335 32.87 5.41 5.85
N GLN A 336 32.06 5.62 6.89
CA GLN A 336 32.47 5.37 8.28
C GLN A 336 32.71 3.89 8.57
N PHE A 337 31.82 3.01 8.14
CA PHE A 337 31.92 1.56 8.35
C PHE A 337 33.08 0.98 7.55
N GLY A 338 33.30 1.45 6.33
CA GLY A 338 34.47 1.05 5.53
C GLY A 338 35.79 1.34 6.24
N GLN A 339 35.93 2.49 6.91
CA GLN A 339 37.13 2.82 7.69
C GLN A 339 37.33 1.86 8.87
N GLU A 340 36.27 1.55 9.63
CA GLU A 340 36.33 0.62 10.75
C GLU A 340 36.61 -0.81 10.32
N ILE A 341 35.96 -1.27 9.24
CA ILE A 341 36.17 -2.61 8.67
C ILE A 341 37.60 -2.75 8.16
N ASN A 342 38.14 -1.74 7.47
CA ASN A 342 39.52 -1.78 6.98
C ASN A 342 40.54 -1.83 8.12
N ALA A 343 40.23 -1.19 9.26
CA ALA A 343 41.12 -1.17 10.41
C ALA A 343 41.04 -2.45 11.27
N ARG A 344 39.83 -2.99 11.48
CA ARG A 344 39.56 -4.00 12.51
C ARG A 344 38.63 -5.14 12.08
N GLY A 345 38.29 -5.22 10.79
CA GLY A 345 37.36 -6.22 10.26
C GLY A 345 35.91 -6.00 10.67
N LEU A 346 35.04 -6.94 10.29
CA LEU A 346 33.60 -6.88 10.60
C LEU A 346 33.33 -6.93 12.11
N ASP A 347 34.07 -7.76 12.85
CA ASP A 347 33.92 -7.85 14.31
C ASP A 347 34.34 -6.54 14.99
N GLY A 348 35.35 -5.85 14.46
CA GLY A 348 35.74 -4.52 14.90
C GLY A 348 34.66 -3.47 14.69
N LEU A 349 33.98 -3.49 13.54
CA LEU A 349 32.82 -2.63 13.30
C LEU A 349 31.69 -2.92 14.30
N ILE A 350 31.35 -4.20 14.51
CA ILE A 350 30.29 -4.59 15.45
C ILE A 350 30.63 -4.12 16.86
N ALA A 351 31.88 -4.30 17.31
CA ALA A 351 32.35 -3.81 18.61
C ALA A 351 32.25 -2.28 18.71
N SER A 352 32.69 -1.54 17.69
CA SER A 352 32.60 -0.07 17.63
C SER A 352 31.15 0.41 17.73
N LEU A 353 30.21 -0.22 17.02
CA LEU A 353 28.79 0.11 17.10
C LEU A 353 28.21 -0.18 18.49
N SER A 354 28.54 -1.35 19.05
CA SER A 354 28.09 -1.74 20.39
C SER A 354 28.58 -0.76 21.46
N ASP A 355 29.83 -0.30 21.36
CA ASP A 355 30.39 0.71 22.25
C ASP A 355 29.68 2.08 22.16
N ARG A 356 29.37 2.53 20.94
CA ARG A 356 28.61 3.77 20.71
C ARG A 356 27.17 3.68 21.24
N ASN A 357 26.60 2.48 21.28
CA ASN A 357 25.25 2.23 21.77
C ASN A 357 25.14 2.13 23.31
N LYS A 358 26.25 2.12 24.05
CA LYS A 358 26.22 2.08 25.52
C LYS A 358 25.54 3.33 26.11
N PRO A 359 24.86 3.25 27.26
CA PRO A 359 24.31 4.43 27.94
C PRO A 359 25.41 5.43 28.31
N GLY A 360 25.17 6.73 28.10
CA GLY A 360 26.11 7.80 28.47
C GLY A 360 27.16 8.18 27.41
N THR A 361 27.39 7.34 26.40
CA THR A 361 28.15 7.72 25.20
C THR A 361 27.27 8.56 24.29
N ARG A 362 27.78 9.75 23.90
CA ARG A 362 27.17 10.53 22.82
C ARG A 362 27.43 9.78 21.50
N PRO A 363 26.40 9.53 20.69
CA PRO A 363 26.52 8.81 19.42
C PRO A 363 27.41 9.53 18.41
#